data_AF-B4CTW9-F1
#
_entry.id   AF-B4CTW9-F1
#
_cell.length_a   1.000
_cell.length_b   1.000
_cell.length_c   1.000
_cell.angle_alpha   90.00
_cell.angle_beta   90.00
_cell.angle_gamma   90.00
#
_symmetry.space_group_name_H-M   'P 1'
#
loop_
_entity.id
_entity.type
_entity.pdbx_description
1 polymer ?
#
loop_
_entity_poly.entity_id
_entity_poly.type
_entity_poly.pdbx_seq_one_letter_code
_entity_poly.pdbx_strand_id
1 'polypeptide(L)'
;MSTLTIELTDDLAARLAAASARQQVPAAQVVQEALAKALPALPEGKSLYDAMMEMGAIGCFDSGVTDLATNPKYMEGFGQWQP
;
A
#
# COMPACT_ATOMS: atom_id res chain seq x y z
N MET A 1 12.85 0.70 -8.79
CA MET A 1 12.54 0.97 -10.20
C MET A 1 12.28 -0.36 -10.88
N SER A 2 11.14 -0.50 -11.55
CA SER A 2 10.78 -1.71 -12.29
C SER A 2 10.63 -1.33 -13.76
N THR A 3 11.21 -2.10 -14.67
CA THR A 3 11.12 -1.86 -16.11
C THR A 3 9.89 -2.53 -16.68
N LEU A 4 9.07 -1.76 -17.40
CA LEU A 4 7.90 -2.24 -18.11
C LEU A 4 8.15 -2.06 -19.62
N THR A 5 7.96 -3.12 -20.40
CA THR A 5 7.96 -3.05 -21.87
C THR A 5 6.52 -3.21 -22.35
N ILE A 6 6.01 -2.26 -23.12
CA ILE A 6 4.69 -2.28 -23.72
C ILE A 6 4.79 -1.96 -25.20
N GLU A 7 3.95 -2.60 -26.00
CA GLU A 7 3.76 -2.20 -27.39
C GLU A 7 2.79 -1.01 -27.47
N LEU A 8 3.13 -0.05 -28.32
CA LEU A 8 2.31 1.12 -28.60
C LEU A 8 1.97 1.14 -30.09
N THR A 9 0.75 1.51 -30.43
CA THR A 9 0.40 1.85 -31.80
C THR A 9 1.20 3.06 -32.26
N ASP A 10 1.52 3.18 -33.54
CA ASP A 10 2.30 4.30 -34.10
C ASP A 10 1.71 5.67 -33.77
N ASP A 11 0.38 5.82 -33.80
CA ASP A 11 -0.33 7.05 -33.39
C ASP A 11 -0.01 7.44 -31.94
N LEU A 12 -0.11 6.47 -31.03
CA LEU A 12 0.11 6.69 -29.61
C LEU A 12 1.58 7.02 -29.31
N ALA A 13 2.52 6.39 -30.01
CA ALA A 13 3.95 6.70 -29.92
C ALA A 13 4.25 8.13 -30.40
N ALA A 14 3.65 8.56 -31.52
CA ALA A 14 3.79 9.92 -32.04
C ALA A 14 3.21 10.96 -31.06
N ARG A 15 2.05 10.69 -30.48
CA ARG A 15 1.42 11.56 -29.47
C ARG A 15 2.24 11.66 -28.19
N LEU A 16 2.85 10.56 -27.75
CA LEU A 16 3.76 10.55 -26.60
C LEU A 16 5.01 11.40 -26.87
N ALA A 17 5.61 11.27 -28.05
CA ALA A 17 6.76 12.08 -28.45
C ALA A 17 6.42 13.58 -28.50
N ALA A 18 5.27 13.93 -29.07
CA ALA A 18 4.78 15.31 -29.10
C ALA A 18 4.53 15.88 -27.69
N ALA A 19 3.95 15.07 -26.78
CA ALA A 19 3.71 15.46 -25.40
C ALA A 19 5.03 15.69 -24.64
N SER A 20 6.00 14.80 -24.82
CA SER A 20 7.35 14.91 -24.25
C SER A 20 8.06 16.18 -24.74
N ALA A 21 8.02 16.46 -26.06
CA ALA A 21 8.62 17.66 -26.64
C ALA A 21 7.97 18.96 -26.12
N ARG A 22 6.63 19.00 -26.05
CA ARG A 22 5.88 20.17 -25.58
C ARG A 22 6.16 20.49 -24.10
N GLN A 23 6.33 19.47 -23.27
CA GLN A 23 6.51 19.62 -21.83
C GLN A 23 7.99 19.65 -21.41
N GLN A 24 8.92 19.39 -22.34
CA GLN A 24 10.36 19.25 -22.08
C GLN A 24 10.68 18.22 -20.97
N VAL A 25 9.89 17.16 -20.87
CA VAL A 25 10.09 16.06 -19.93
C VAL A 25 10.31 14.74 -20.66
N PRO A 26 11.01 13.75 -20.07
CA PRO A 26 11.19 12.44 -20.69
C PRO A 26 9.86 11.72 -20.93
N ALA A 27 9.77 10.95 -22.01
CA ALA A 27 8.58 10.14 -22.34
C ALA A 27 8.16 9.22 -21.18
N ALA A 28 9.13 8.65 -20.44
CA ALA A 28 8.87 7.84 -19.26
C ALA A 28 8.09 8.60 -18.17
N GLN A 29 8.40 9.88 -17.95
CA GLN A 29 7.69 10.71 -16.97
C GLN A 29 6.24 10.95 -17.42
N VAL A 30 6.02 11.25 -18.69
CA VAL A 30 4.66 11.41 -19.25
C VAL A 30 3.84 10.13 -19.07
N VAL A 31 4.44 8.96 -19.33
CA VAL A 31 3.78 7.66 -19.13
C VAL A 31 3.48 7.40 -17.66
N GLN A 32 4.41 7.68 -16.75
CA GLN A 32 4.20 7.50 -15.31
C GLN A 32 3.07 8.39 -14.80
N GLU A 33 3.02 9.66 -15.20
CA GLU A 33 1.95 10.58 -14.82
C GLU A 33 0.60 10.15 -15.38
N ALA A 34 0.56 9.68 -16.63
CA ALA A 34 -0.65 9.16 -17.25
C ALA A 34 -1.15 7.91 -16.52
N LEU A 35 -0.26 6.98 -16.17
CA LEU A 35 -0.59 5.78 -15.39
C LEU A 35 -1.07 6.13 -13.99
N ALA A 36 -0.43 7.07 -13.29
CA ALA A 36 -0.84 7.52 -11.97
C ALA A 36 -2.23 8.19 -11.96
N LYS A 37 -2.60 8.85 -13.07
CA LYS A 37 -3.95 9.42 -13.24
C LYS A 37 -5.00 8.38 -13.62
N ALA A 38 -4.63 7.39 -14.42
CA ALA A 38 -5.55 6.37 -14.92
C ALA A 38 -5.80 5.26 -13.89
N LEU A 39 -4.79 4.92 -13.10
CA LEU A 39 -4.90 3.93 -12.04
C LEU A 39 -5.28 4.64 -10.75
N PRO A 40 -6.46 4.35 -10.17
CA PRO A 40 -6.79 4.89 -8.86
C PRO A 40 -5.69 4.46 -7.88
N ALA A 41 -5.31 5.35 -6.97
CA ALA A 41 -4.51 4.95 -5.83
C ALA A 41 -5.21 3.75 -5.19
N LEU A 42 -4.49 2.63 -5.04
CA LEU A 42 -5.02 1.59 -4.18
C LEU A 42 -5.29 2.28 -2.85
N PRO A 43 -6.48 2.09 -2.24
CA PRO A 43 -6.66 2.55 -0.88
C PRO A 43 -5.47 1.99 -0.10
N GLU A 44 -4.75 2.86 0.62
CA GLU A 44 -3.73 2.39 1.55
C GLU A 44 -4.40 1.26 2.33
N GLY A 45 -3.88 0.04 2.14
CA GLY A 45 -4.55 -1.14 2.65
C GLY A 45 -4.74 -0.91 4.14
N LYS A 46 -6.00 -0.77 4.58
CA LYS A 46 -6.30 -0.65 6.00
C LYS A 46 -5.57 -1.80 6.68
N SER A 47 -4.75 -1.47 7.67
CA SER A 47 -4.08 -2.54 8.39
C SER A 47 -5.15 -3.44 9.00
N LEU A 48 -4.85 -4.72 9.17
CA LEU A 48 -5.77 -5.63 9.86
C LEU A 48 -6.14 -5.07 11.23
N TYR A 49 -5.20 -4.40 11.90
CA TYR A 49 -5.44 -3.68 13.14
C TYR A 49 -6.52 -2.60 13.00
N ASP A 50 -6.43 -1.72 12.00
CA ASP A 50 -7.42 -0.66 11.78
C ASP A 50 -8.80 -1.24 11.46
N ALA A 51 -8.85 -2.27 10.61
CA ALA A 51 -10.09 -2.96 10.29
C ALA A 51 -10.73 -3.61 11.53
N MET A 52 -9.94 -4.28 12.37
CA MET A 52 -10.42 -4.92 13.60
C MET A 52 -10.84 -3.90 14.67
N MET A 53 -10.19 -2.74 14.72
CA MET A 53 -10.57 -1.63 15.59
C MET A 53 -11.91 -1.02 15.15
N GLU A 54 -12.10 -0.76 13.85
CA GLU A 54 -13.36 -0.24 13.28
C GLU A 54 -14.55 -1.21 13.48
N MET A 55 -14.30 -2.51 13.34
CA MET A 55 -15.30 -3.55 13.62
C MET A 55 -15.61 -3.71 15.12
N GLY A 56 -14.89 -2.98 15.99
CA GLY A 56 -14.99 -3.10 17.44
C GLY A 56 -14.56 -4.47 17.95
N ALA A 57 -13.82 -5.26 17.16
CA ALA A 57 -13.37 -6.59 17.53
C ALA A 57 -12.20 -6.57 18.52
N ILE A 58 -11.38 -5.51 18.48
CA ILE A 58 -10.35 -5.27 19.49
C ILE A 58 -11.02 -4.65 20.72
N GLY A 59 -10.83 -5.26 21.88
CA GLY A 59 -11.43 -4.80 23.13
C GLY A 59 -12.94 -5.07 23.27
N CYS A 60 -13.52 -5.94 22.43
CA CYS A 60 -14.96 -6.30 22.53
C CYS A 60 -15.35 -7.04 23.82
N PHE A 61 -14.37 -7.58 24.56
CA PHE A 61 -14.58 -8.26 25.83
C PHE A 61 -14.04 -7.40 26.97
N ASP A 62 -14.93 -6.82 27.75
CA ASP A 62 -14.58 -6.21 29.05
C ASP A 62 -14.61 -7.30 30.12
N SER A 63 -13.45 -7.89 30.38
CA SER A 63 -13.26 -8.89 31.45
C SER A 63 -13.08 -8.25 32.83
N GLY A 64 -13.08 -6.91 32.93
CA GLY A 64 -12.72 -6.18 34.15
C GLY A 64 -11.24 -6.25 34.51
N VAL A 65 -10.41 -6.86 33.65
CA VAL A 65 -8.97 -6.99 33.82
C VAL A 65 -8.29 -6.20 32.71
N THR A 66 -7.37 -5.31 33.08
CA THR A 66 -6.53 -4.56 32.14
C THR A 66 -5.74 -5.53 31.26
N ASP A 67 -5.41 -5.11 30.03
CA ASP A 67 -4.62 -5.87 29.07
C ASP A 67 -3.41 -6.55 29.74
N LEU A 68 -3.46 -7.89 29.78
CA LEU A 68 -2.42 -8.71 30.40
C LEU A 68 -1.08 -8.60 29.68
N ALA A 69 -1.09 -8.16 28.41
CA ALA A 69 0.12 -7.92 27.63
C ALA A 69 0.98 -6.77 28.18
N THR A 70 0.40 -5.91 29.02
CA THR A 70 1.13 -4.81 29.66
C THR A 70 1.83 -5.21 30.96
N ASN A 71 1.56 -6.42 31.49
CA ASN A 71 2.17 -6.92 32.71
C ASN A 71 3.22 -8.00 32.37
N PRO A 72 4.53 -7.70 32.55
CA PRO A 72 5.62 -8.62 32.18
C PRO A 72 5.52 -10.01 32.79
N LYS A 73 4.90 -10.14 33.97
CA LYS A 73 4.67 -11.43 34.63
C LYS A 73 3.85 -12.40 33.77
N TYR A 74 2.88 -11.89 33.00
CA TYR A 74 2.01 -12.73 32.15
C TYR A 74 2.59 -12.96 30.75
N MET A 75 3.71 -12.32 30.42
CA MET A 75 4.43 -12.48 29.16
C MET A 75 5.65 -13.40 29.27
N GLU A 76 5.91 -13.95 30.46
CA GLU A 76 7.00 -14.89 30.67
C GLU A 76 6.79 -16.16 29.81
N GLY A 77 7.76 -16.47 28.95
CA GLY A 77 7.69 -17.61 28.03
C GLY A 77 6.87 -17.38 26.75
N PHE A 78 6.22 -16.22 26.58
CA PHE A 78 5.48 -15.91 25.36
C PHE A 78 6.42 -15.83 24.15
N GLY A 79 6.14 -16.60 23.10
CA GLY A 79 6.97 -16.65 21.89
C GLY A 79 8.26 -17.49 22.01
N GLN A 80 8.50 -18.17 23.14
CA GLN A 80 9.62 -19.09 23.27
C GLN A 80 9.25 -20.46 22.69
N TRP A 81 10.11 -21.01 21.84
CA TRP A 81 9.97 -22.37 21.35
C TRP A 81 10.34 -23.36 22.46
N GLN A 82 9.40 -24.24 22.81
CA GLN A 82 9.65 -25.32 23.77
C GLN A 82 9.87 -26.64 22.99
N PRO A 83 11.01 -27.32 23.18
CA PRO A 83 11.33 -28.62 22.57
C PRO A 83 10.49 -29.78 23.14
#